data_AF-A0A1W1CDL5-F1
#
_entry.id   AF-A0A1W1CDL5-F1
#
_cell.length_a   1.000
_cell.length_b   1.000
_cell.length_c   1.000
_cell.angle_alpha   90.00
_cell.angle_beta   90.00
_cell.angle_gamma   90.00
#
_symmetry.space_group_name_H-M   'P 1'
#
loop_
_entity.id
_entity.type
_entity.pdbx_description
1 polymer ?
#
loop_
_entity_poly.entity_id
_entity_poly.type
_entity_poly.pdbx_seq_one_letter_code
_entity_poly.pdbx_strand_id
1 'polypeptide(L)'
;MDKTSLILEKNDNHSVISVLDSQKIKLQNNQLISTPCFINAKKIITDISFDFQSMSIEKLNSLIDEPKTILLIGLSKLLFIDEKLKQQLYQKNIAVEVMQTKHACHGFNILLSEMRPVGLLLL
;
A
#
# COMPACT_ATOMS: atom_id res chain seq x y z
N MET A 1 6.17 15.96 -17.98
CA MET A 1 5.85 15.65 -16.57
C MET A 1 5.89 14.16 -16.43
N ASP A 2 7.07 13.63 -16.10
CA ASP A 2 7.35 12.21 -16.08
C ASP A 2 6.74 11.56 -14.84
N LYS A 3 5.77 10.66 -15.09
CA LYS A 3 5.19 9.78 -14.08
C LYS A 3 6.31 8.87 -13.55
N THR A 4 6.81 9.14 -12.35
CA THR A 4 7.87 8.30 -11.78
C THR A 4 7.23 7.09 -11.10
N SER A 5 7.07 6.00 -11.86
CA SER A 5 6.72 4.68 -11.33
C SER A 5 8.00 3.87 -11.22
N LEU A 6 8.34 3.40 -10.02
CA LEU A 6 9.48 2.48 -9.87
C LEU A 6 8.97 1.05 -10.09
N ILE A 7 9.45 0.41 -11.16
CA ILE A 7 9.15 -1.01 -11.42
C ILE A 7 10.18 -1.83 -10.65
N LEU A 8 9.71 -2.77 -9.82
CA LEU A 8 10.59 -3.70 -9.11
C LEU A 8 11.00 -4.81 -10.08
N GLU A 9 12.31 -4.99 -10.31
CA GLU A 9 12.81 -6.08 -11.15
C GLU A 9 12.59 -7.44 -10.48
N LYS A 10 12.34 -8.45 -11.31
CA LYS A 10 11.80 -9.77 -10.93
C LYS A 10 12.76 -10.68 -10.13
N ASN A 11 13.93 -10.18 -9.71
CA ASN A 11 15.02 -11.00 -9.16
C ASN A 11 15.58 -10.55 -7.81
N ASP A 12 15.06 -9.49 -7.19
CA ASP A 12 15.44 -9.17 -5.81
C ASP A 12 14.35 -9.57 -4.84
N ASN A 13 14.65 -10.59 -4.04
CA ASN A 13 13.81 -11.11 -2.96
C ASN A 13 13.21 -9.98 -2.12
N HIS A 14 11.89 -9.82 -2.27
CA HIS A 14 10.93 -9.27 -1.30
C HIS A 14 11.49 -8.17 -0.38
N SER A 15 11.41 -6.92 -0.85
CA SER A 15 11.87 -5.75 -0.10
C SER A 15 11.13 -5.63 1.24
N VAL A 16 11.76 -6.11 2.31
CA VAL A 16 11.28 -5.92 3.68
C VAL A 16 11.23 -4.41 3.94
N ILE A 17 10.05 -3.91 4.28
CA ILE A 17 9.84 -2.50 4.62
C ILE A 17 10.11 -2.32 6.11
N SER A 18 11.02 -1.40 6.45
CA SER A 18 11.26 -0.93 7.81
C SER A 18 10.69 0.47 7.98
N VAL A 19 9.91 0.69 9.03
CA VAL A 19 9.36 2.02 9.35
C VAL A 19 10.42 2.82 10.09
N LEU A 20 10.73 4.02 9.59
CA LEU A 20 11.61 4.97 10.29
C LEU A 20 10.77 5.89 11.19
N ASP A 21 9.71 6.45 10.63
CA ASP A 21 8.74 7.29 11.32
C ASP A 21 7.36 7.21 10.61
N SER A 22 6.39 8.04 10.99
CA SER A 22 5.05 8.01 10.40
C SER A 22 4.98 8.52 8.95
N GLN A 23 6.02 9.14 8.44
CA GLN A 23 6.10 9.78 7.12
C GLN A 23 7.13 9.16 6.19
N LYS A 24 8.05 8.35 6.73
CA LYS A 24 9.13 7.73 5.97
C LYS A 24 9.28 6.26 6.28
N ILE A 25 9.41 5.48 5.21
CA ILE A 25 9.80 4.08 5.27
C ILE A 25 11.11 3.88 4.53
N LYS A 26 11.81 2.82 4.92
CA LYS A 26 13.06 2.39 4.32
C LYS A 26 12.86 1.01 3.71
N LEU A 27 13.18 0.89 2.43
CA LEU A 27 13.23 -0.39 1.74
C LEU A 27 14.56 -1.09 2.04
N GLN A 28 14.62 -2.40 1.82
CA GLN A 28 15.82 -3.20 2.07
C GLN A 28 17.05 -2.73 1.27
N ASN A 29 16.85 -2.17 0.07
CA ASN A 29 17.91 -1.58 -0.75
C ASN A 29 18.40 -0.20 -0.24
N ASN A 30 18.06 0.17 1.00
CA ASN A 30 18.31 1.47 1.63
C ASN A 30 17.60 2.67 0.99
N GLN A 31 16.71 2.47 0.01
CA GLN A 31 15.92 3.55 -0.55
C GLN A 31 14.91 4.07 0.48
N LEU A 32 14.81 5.39 0.60
CA LEU A 32 13.82 6.06 1.43
C LEU A 32 12.62 6.45 0.59
N ILE A 33 11.43 6.11 1.08
CA ILE A 33 10.15 6.45 0.45
C ILE A 33 9.34 7.29 1.44
N SER A 34 8.87 8.44 0.98
CA SER A 34 7.96 9.29 1.72
C SER A 34 6.51 8.83 1.54
N THR A 35 5.67 9.03 2.55
CA THR A 35 4.21 8.95 2.42
C THR A 35 3.66 10.27 1.84
N PRO A 36 2.51 10.25 1.14
CA PRO A 36 1.72 9.08 0.80
C PRO A 36 2.36 8.23 -0.30
N CYS A 37 2.24 6.90 -0.19
CA CYS A 37 2.74 5.98 -1.22
C CYS A 37 1.97 4.66 -1.27
N PHE A 38 2.01 4.01 -2.43
CA PHE A 38 1.48 2.66 -2.64
C PHE A 38 2.60 1.72 -3.05
N ILE A 39 2.60 0.53 -2.46
CA ILE A 39 3.61 -0.50 -2.69
C ILE A 39 2.91 -1.83 -2.87
N ASN A 40 3.31 -2.59 -3.88
CA ASN A 40 3.03 -4.02 -3.97
C ASN A 40 4.28 -4.77 -4.44
N ALA A 41 4.16 -6.06 -4.71
CA ALA A 41 5.28 -6.88 -5.18
C ALA A 41 5.89 -6.43 -6.54
N LYS A 42 5.19 -5.59 -7.31
CA LYS A 42 5.57 -5.23 -8.69
C LYS A 42 6.00 -3.78 -8.85
N LYS A 43 5.42 -2.87 -8.06
CA LYS A 43 5.58 -1.43 -8.27
C LYS A 43 5.52 -0.65 -6.97
N ILE A 44 6.15 0.51 -7.02
CA ILE A 44 6.04 1.57 -6.02
C ILE A 44 5.51 2.82 -6.72
N ILE A 45 4.49 3.44 -6.14
CA ILE A 45 3.86 4.68 -6.62
C ILE A 45 3.94 5.70 -5.48
N THR A 46 4.63 6.81 -5.72
CA THR A 46 4.82 7.89 -4.73
C THR A 46 4.03 9.16 -5.07
N ASP A 47 3.48 9.27 -6.28
CA ASP A 47 2.66 10.41 -6.71
C ASP A 47 1.18 10.19 -6.34
N ILE A 48 0.91 10.11 -5.03
CA ILE A 48 -0.44 9.94 -4.49
C ILE A 48 -0.97 11.31 -4.05
N SER A 49 -2.01 11.79 -4.73
CA SER A 49 -2.58 13.13 -4.55
C SER A 49 -3.87 13.14 -3.71
N PHE A 50 -4.13 12.09 -2.95
CA PHE A 50 -5.31 11.97 -2.10
C PHE A 50 -4.93 11.56 -0.68
N ASP A 51 -5.78 11.93 0.27
CA ASP A 51 -5.71 11.52 1.66
C ASP A 51 -6.80 10.48 1.98
N PHE A 52 -6.86 10.04 3.24
CA PHE A 52 -7.82 9.03 3.65
C PHE A 52 -9.28 9.47 3.47
N GLN A 53 -9.59 10.76 3.63
CA GLN A 53 -10.96 11.28 3.53
C GLN A 53 -11.43 11.44 2.09
N SER A 54 -10.52 11.74 1.17
CA SER A 54 -10.80 11.90 -0.26
C SER A 54 -10.55 10.62 -1.07
N MET A 55 -10.23 9.51 -0.41
CA MET A 55 -10.05 8.20 -1.02
C MET A 55 -11.37 7.70 -1.62
N SER A 56 -11.28 7.12 -2.83
CA SER A 56 -12.44 6.58 -3.54
C SER A 56 -12.07 5.29 -4.26
N ILE A 57 -13.08 4.54 -4.70
CA ILE A 57 -12.85 3.28 -5.41
C ILE A 57 -12.12 3.48 -6.74
N GLU A 58 -12.36 4.59 -7.44
CA GLU A 58 -11.69 4.93 -8.70
C GLU A 58 -10.20 5.16 -8.48
N LYS A 59 -9.84 5.90 -7.42
CA LYS A 59 -8.45 6.14 -7.03
C LYS A 59 -7.76 4.86 -6.58
N LEU A 60 -8.44 3.96 -5.88
CA LEU A 60 -7.86 2.67 -5.48
C LEU A 60 -7.69 1.70 -6.66
N ASN A 61 -8.63 1.69 -7.60
CA ASN A 61 -8.54 0.86 -8.80
C ASN A 61 -7.36 1.24 -9.71
N SER A 62 -6.88 2.49 -9.68
CA SER A 62 -5.69 2.88 -10.46
C SER A 62 -4.38 2.40 -9.83
N LEU A 63 -4.42 2.00 -8.55
CA LEU A 63 -3.26 1.48 -7.82
C LEU A 63 -3.22 -0.06 -7.87
N ILE A 64 -4.37 -0.70 -7.67
CA ILE A 64 -4.50 -2.15 -7.48
C ILE A 64 -4.84 -2.82 -8.82
N ASP A 65 -3.84 -3.47 -9.41
CA ASP A 65 -3.99 -4.11 -10.73
C ASP A 65 -4.32 -5.61 -10.62
N GLU A 66 -4.32 -6.18 -9.41
CA GLU A 66 -4.44 -7.63 -9.19
C GLU A 66 -5.73 -8.02 -8.47
N PRO A 67 -6.44 -9.07 -8.95
CA PRO A 67 -7.59 -9.61 -8.25
C PRO A 67 -7.16 -10.31 -6.95
N LYS A 68 -8.07 -10.42 -5.98
CA LYS A 68 -7.83 -11.08 -4.68
C LYS A 68 -6.72 -10.43 -3.85
N THR A 69 -6.48 -9.13 -4.08
CA THR A 69 -5.50 -8.35 -3.32
C THR A 69 -6.00 -8.08 -1.91
N ILE A 70 -5.13 -8.26 -0.93
CA ILE A 70 -5.32 -7.71 0.42
C ILE A 70 -4.70 -6.31 0.42
N LEU A 71 -5.52 -5.28 0.64
CA LEU A 71 -5.09 -3.91 0.76
C LEU A 71 -4.91 -3.55 2.24
N LEU A 72 -3.67 -3.34 2.66
CA LEU A 72 -3.35 -2.79 3.97
C LEU A 72 -3.20 -1.27 3.84
N ILE A 73 -3.96 -0.53 4.63
CA ILE A 73 -3.90 0.94 4.69
C ILE A 73 -3.25 1.34 6.02
N GLY A 74 -2.06 1.91 5.94
CA GLY A 74 -1.31 2.44 7.08
C GLY A 74 -1.56 3.92 7.25
N LEU A 75 -2.01 4.32 8.44
CA LEU A 75 -2.25 5.71 8.82
C LEU A 75 -1.46 6.10 10.07
N SER A 76 -1.17 7.38 10.22
CA SER A 76 -0.62 7.93 11.47
C SER A 76 -1.57 7.83 12.66
N LYS A 77 -2.89 7.83 12.40
CA LYS A 77 -3.97 7.68 13.40
C LYS A 77 -4.93 6.59 12.94
N LEU A 78 -5.43 5.80 13.89
CA LEU A 78 -6.41 4.76 13.58
C LEU A 78 -7.74 5.42 13.18
N LEU A 79 -8.14 5.22 11.93
CA LEU A 79 -9.42 5.67 11.38
C LEU A 79 -10.18 4.45 10.83
N PHE A 80 -11.50 4.58 10.73
CA PHE A 80 -12.34 3.57 10.10
C PHE A 80 -12.61 3.94 8.65
N ILE A 81 -12.51 2.96 7.77
CA ILE A 81 -12.90 3.13 6.37
C ILE A 81 -14.41 3.32 6.27
N ASP A 82 -14.84 4.13 5.31
CA ASP A 82 -16.26 4.26 4.97
C ASP A 82 -16.85 2.90 4.53
N GLU A 83 -18.02 2.54 5.08
CA GLU A 83 -18.64 1.23 4.84
C GLU A 83 -19.05 1.03 3.38
N LYS A 84 -19.44 2.11 2.67
CA LYS A 84 -19.77 2.02 1.24
C LYS A 84 -18.52 1.72 0.44
N LEU A 85 -17.40 2.40 0.71
CA LEU A 85 -16.12 2.11 0.05
C LEU A 85 -15.65 0.69 0.35
N LYS A 86 -15.76 0.23 1.60
CA LYS A 86 -15.43 -1.14 2.00
C LYS A 86 -16.26 -2.18 1.25
N GLN A 87 -17.57 -1.95 1.10
CA GLN A 87 -18.45 -2.81 0.33
C GLN A 87 -18.06 -2.85 -1.16
N GLN A 88 -17.72 -1.70 -1.75
CA GLN A 88 -17.25 -1.63 -3.15
C GLN A 88 -15.95 -2.41 -3.37
N LEU A 89 -15.01 -2.35 -2.42
CA LEU A 89 -13.77 -3.12 -2.45
C LEU A 89 -14.06 -4.63 -2.32
N TYR A 90 -14.94 -5.02 -1.41
CA TYR A 90 -15.33 -6.41 -1.22
C TYR A 90 -15.95 -7.01 -2.50
N GLN A 91 -16.83 -6.27 -3.19
CA GLN A 91 -17.41 -6.68 -4.48
C GLN A 91 -16.36 -6.90 -5.58
N LYS A 92 -15.19 -6.26 -5.44
CA LYS A 92 -14.03 -6.43 -6.33
C LYS A 92 -13.06 -7.53 -5.87
N ASN A 93 -13.44 -8.32 -4.86
CA ASN A 93 -12.58 -9.29 -4.20
C ASN A 93 -11.31 -8.66 -3.61
N ILE A 94 -11.40 -7.42 -3.11
CA ILE A 94 -10.31 -6.75 -2.41
C ILE A 94 -10.67 -6.73 -0.93
N ALA A 95 -9.91 -7.45 -0.12
CA ALA A 95 -10.00 -7.36 1.32
C ALA A 95 -9.24 -6.11 1.77
N VAL A 96 -9.82 -5.28 2.64
CA VAL A 96 -9.19 -4.04 3.11
C VAL A 96 -9.08 -4.02 4.63
N GLU A 97 -7.91 -3.65 5.13
CA GLU A 97 -7.65 -3.45 6.55
C GLU A 97 -6.99 -2.09 6.76
N VAL A 98 -7.50 -1.31 7.72
CA VAL A 98 -6.93 -0.02 8.12
C VAL A 98 -6.27 -0.18 9.47
N MET A 99 -5.01 0.22 9.58
CA MET A 99 -4.23 0.10 10.80
C MET A 99 -3.15 1.18 10.87
N GLN A 100 -2.39 1.22 11.96
CA GLN A 100 -1.25 2.14 12.04
C GLN A 100 -0.15 1.74 11.06
N THR A 101 0.58 2.72 10.51
CA THR A 101 1.68 2.52 9.55
C THR A 101 2.63 1.38 9.92
N LYS A 102 3.06 1.31 11.19
CA LYS A 102 3.95 0.23 11.68
C LYS A 102 3.36 -1.17 11.50
N HIS A 103 2.08 -1.34 11.83
CA HIS A 103 1.39 -2.62 11.69
C HIS A 103 1.13 -2.95 10.23
N ALA A 104 0.78 -1.95 9.41
CA ALA A 104 0.56 -2.14 7.98
C ALA A 104 1.84 -2.62 7.27
N CYS A 105 2.99 -2.00 7.56
CA CYS A 105 4.28 -2.45 7.02
C CYS A 105 4.65 -3.86 7.49
N HIS A 106 4.40 -4.19 8.76
CA HIS A 106 4.65 -5.54 9.27
C HIS A 106 3.77 -6.60 8.59
N GLY A 107 2.46 -6.35 8.50
CA GLY A 107 1.52 -7.23 7.79
C GLY A 107 1.86 -7.37 6.32
N PHE A 108 2.29 -6.29 5.67
CA PHE A 108 2.73 -6.32 4.28
C PHE A 108 3.93 -7.25 4.11
N ASN A 109 4.96 -7.14 4.96
CA ASN A 109 6.13 -8.00 4.90
C ASN A 109 5.77 -9.49 5.07
N ILE A 110 4.86 -9.80 6.00
CA ILE A 110 4.36 -11.17 6.21
C ILE A 110 3.66 -11.68 4.94
N LEU A 111 2.64 -10.96 4.47
CA LEU A 111 1.85 -11.37 3.30
C LEU A 111 2.69 -11.47 2.02
N LEU A 112 3.66 -10.56 1.85
CA LEU A 112 4.61 -10.59 0.74
C LEU A 112 5.47 -11.86 0.79
N SER A 113 6.00 -12.21 1.97
CA SER A 113 6.79 -13.44 2.16
C SER A 113 5.98 -14.73 1.96
N GLU A 114 4.67 -14.68 2.19
CA GLU A 114 3.72 -15.76 1.90
C GLU A 114 3.32 -15.82 0.42
N MET A 115 3.89 -14.95 -0.44
CA MET A 115 3.52 -14.80 -1.86
C MET A 115 2.02 -14.53 -2.07
N ARG A 116 1.37 -13.86 -1.10
CA ARG A 116 -0.03 -13.47 -1.22
C ARG A 116 -0.12 -12.12 -1.94
N PRO A 117 -1.08 -11.94 -2.87
CA PRO A 117 -1.34 -10.64 -3.48
C PRO A 117 -1.68 -9.60 -2.41
N VAL A 118 -0.76 -8.65 -2.19
CA VAL A 118 -0.89 -7.62 -1.16
C VAL A 118 -0.49 -6.26 -1.72
N GLY A 119 -1.29 -5.25 -1.40
CA GLY A 119 -0.97 -3.85 -1.60
C GLY A 119 -0.87 -3.14 -0.25
N LEU A 120 0.14 -2.30 -0.09
CA LEU A 120 0.32 -1.41 1.06
C LEU A 120 0.10 0.03 0.59
N LEU A 121 -0.89 0.70 1.16
CA LEU A 121 -1.13 2.13 0.96
C LEU A 121 -0.80 2.85 2.27
N LEU A 122 0.18 3.75 2.25
CA LEU A 122 0.51 4.60 3.40
C LEU A 122 0.03 6.01 3.12
N LEU A 123 -0.74 6.60 4.04
CA LEU A 123 -1.26 7.96 3.95
C LEU A 123 -0.90 8.76 5.21
#